data_AF-A0A933F851-F1
#
_entry.id   AF-A0A933F851-F1
#
_cell.length_a   1.000
_cell.length_b   1.000
_cell.length_c   1.000
_cell.angle_alpha   90.00
_cell.angle_beta   90.00
_cell.angle_gamma   90.00
#
_symmetry.space_group_name_H-M   'P 1'
#
loop_
_entity.id
_entity.type
_entity.pdbx_description
1 polymer ?
#
loop_
_entity_poly.entity_id
_entity_poly.type
_entity_poly.pdbx_seq_one_letter_code
_entity_poly.pdbx_strand_id
1 'polypeptide(L)'
;GELTYSELFGHKKGAFTGAESPRQGILEEANGGVVFLDEIGDADPKTQVQLLRFLDTGVFMRLGENQPRYSRIFLIAATNKNLAEEIHKGRFREDLYHRLNALSFHIPPLNERREDIEDLAIHFLGRLIHTYKKDMVDETRPYLERDAIEYLKTLNYRGNVRELKNILLRATLFGKNPVIARQDIVLACQSGPGNGVAAPGVAPWSGNADTDKWSPARAAGLSEFPRGPEQTFPARELAATGVLERLESGEGNFWSAIHQPFRNKEMTRDTLKTIIGLAKSRYHTNLPGLAVKLRACGPQFQKDASEWKKFTSFKNFLYKTARIASE
;
A
#
# COMPACT_ATOMS: atom_id res chain seq x y z
N GLY A 1 -0.98 -14.87 21.47
CA GLY A 1 -0.20 -15.02 22.71
C GLY A 1 0.21 -13.64 23.22
N GLU A 2 1.00 -13.55 24.30
CA GLU A 2 1.43 -12.24 24.84
C GLU A 2 2.19 -11.38 23.82
N LEU A 3 2.92 -12.02 22.90
CA LEU A 3 3.61 -11.36 21.78
C LEU A 3 2.63 -10.67 20.81
N THR A 4 1.60 -11.40 20.34
CA THR A 4 0.57 -10.85 19.43
C THR A 4 -0.16 -9.66 20.06
N TYR A 5 -0.52 -9.78 21.33
CA TYR A 5 -1.16 -8.68 22.06
C TYR A 5 -0.24 -7.48 22.14
N SER A 6 1.03 -7.71 22.50
CA SER A 6 2.06 -6.69 22.63
C SER A 6 2.34 -5.95 21.31
N GLU A 7 2.31 -6.65 20.17
CA GLU A 7 2.47 -6.03 18.86
C GLU A 7 1.27 -5.14 18.48
N LEU A 8 0.04 -5.60 18.73
CA LEU A 8 -1.17 -4.84 18.39
C LEU A 8 -1.39 -3.64 19.30
N PHE A 9 -1.35 -3.87 20.61
CA PHE A 9 -1.76 -2.89 21.61
C PHE A 9 -0.58 -2.20 22.28
N GLY A 10 0.64 -2.72 22.16
CA GLY A 10 1.83 -2.23 22.86
C GLY A 10 1.98 -2.85 24.25
N HIS A 11 3.10 -2.55 24.89
CA HIS A 11 3.39 -3.04 26.25
C HIS A 11 4.18 -2.02 27.08
N LYS A 12 4.02 -2.12 28.39
CA LYS A 12 4.88 -1.44 29.36
C LYS A 12 6.13 -2.27 29.65
N LYS A 13 7.23 -1.61 30.04
CA LYS A 13 8.42 -2.30 30.55
C LYS A 13 8.05 -3.31 31.65
N GLY A 14 8.55 -4.52 31.52
CA GLY A 14 8.30 -5.63 32.47
C GLY A 14 6.93 -6.31 32.34
N ALA A 15 6.18 -6.06 31.26
CA ALA A 15 4.86 -6.67 31.06
C ALA A 15 4.89 -8.18 30.77
N PHE A 16 6.01 -8.70 30.27
CA PHE A 16 6.27 -10.12 30.02
C PHE A 16 7.78 -10.39 30.03
N THR A 17 8.20 -11.65 30.02
CA THR A 17 9.62 -12.04 29.97
C THR A 17 10.26 -11.56 28.65
N GLY A 18 11.22 -10.63 28.74
CA GLY A 18 11.85 -9.99 27.57
C GLY A 18 11.36 -8.57 27.27
N ALA A 19 10.39 -8.04 28.03
CA ALA A 19 9.91 -6.67 27.91
C ALA A 19 10.87 -5.64 28.54
N GLU A 20 12.09 -5.49 27.99
CA GLU A 20 13.15 -4.64 28.55
C GLU A 20 12.86 -3.13 28.43
N SER A 21 12.08 -2.74 27.42
CA SER A 21 11.69 -1.36 27.15
C SER A 21 10.19 -1.28 26.83
N PRO A 22 9.51 -0.14 27.08
CA PRO A 22 8.12 0.02 26.67
C PRO A 22 8.02 0.18 25.14
N ARG A 23 6.97 -0.36 24.53
CA ARG A 23 6.73 -0.25 23.08
C ARG A 23 5.30 0.17 22.78
N GLN A 24 5.14 1.05 21.79
CA GLN A 24 3.84 1.40 21.23
C GLN A 24 3.30 0.24 20.37
N GLY A 25 1.99 0.06 20.36
CA GLY A 25 1.34 -0.95 19.51
C GLY A 25 1.00 -0.40 18.14
N ILE A 26 0.81 -1.29 17.17
CA ILE A 26 0.42 -0.94 15.79
C ILE A 26 -0.86 -0.09 15.77
N LEU A 27 -1.83 -0.35 16.65
CA LEU A 27 -3.07 0.43 16.69
C LEU A 27 -2.84 1.89 17.13
N GLU A 28 -1.81 2.14 17.94
CA GLU A 28 -1.42 3.49 18.37
C GLU A 28 -0.61 4.19 17.28
N GLU A 29 0.36 3.48 16.69
CA GLU A 29 1.22 3.99 15.61
C GLU A 29 0.41 4.34 14.35
N ALA A 30 -0.64 3.58 14.04
CA ALA A 30 -1.48 3.75 12.87
C ALA A 30 -2.72 4.64 13.11
N ASN A 31 -2.76 5.41 14.21
CA ASN A 31 -3.90 6.27 14.51
C ASN A 31 -4.21 7.24 13.35
N GLY A 32 -5.47 7.25 12.90
CA GLY A 32 -5.95 7.98 11.73
C GLY A 32 -5.74 7.26 10.38
N GLY A 33 -5.14 6.07 10.38
CA GLY A 33 -4.77 5.32 9.18
C GLY A 33 -5.52 4.00 9.00
N VAL A 34 -4.90 3.11 8.24
CA VAL A 34 -5.41 1.75 7.93
C VAL A 34 -4.51 0.73 8.62
N VAL A 35 -5.11 -0.27 9.25
CA VAL A 35 -4.38 -1.43 9.79
C VAL A 35 -4.86 -2.69 9.10
N PHE A 36 -3.92 -3.49 8.60
CA PHE A 36 -4.19 -4.82 8.07
C PHE A 36 -3.76 -5.87 9.09
N LEU A 37 -4.70 -6.70 9.52
CA LEU A 37 -4.46 -7.84 10.41
C LEU A 37 -4.57 -9.13 9.62
N ASP A 38 -3.44 -9.80 9.42
CA ASP A 38 -3.44 -11.14 8.85
C ASP A 38 -3.72 -12.19 9.93
N GLU A 39 -4.27 -13.33 9.53
CA GLU A 39 -4.53 -14.49 10.38
C GLU A 39 -5.31 -14.18 11.68
N ILE A 40 -6.36 -13.36 11.61
CA ILE A 40 -7.12 -12.96 12.81
C ILE A 40 -7.75 -14.15 13.58
N GLY A 41 -8.01 -15.27 12.88
CA GLY A 41 -8.49 -16.52 13.48
C GLY A 41 -7.48 -17.23 14.40
N ASP A 42 -6.24 -16.76 14.48
CA ASP A 42 -5.21 -17.25 15.42
C ASP A 42 -5.05 -16.36 16.66
N ALA A 43 -5.84 -15.28 16.76
CA ALA A 43 -5.84 -14.42 17.94
C ALA A 43 -6.27 -15.22 19.19
N ASP A 44 -5.50 -15.09 20.27
CA ASP A 44 -5.86 -15.69 21.55
C ASP A 44 -7.06 -14.97 22.22
N PRO A 45 -7.77 -15.61 23.16
CA PRO A 45 -8.98 -15.03 23.74
C PRO A 45 -8.80 -13.65 24.36
N LYS A 46 -7.64 -13.35 24.97
CA LYS A 46 -7.36 -12.05 25.58
C LYS A 46 -7.23 -10.97 24.52
N THR A 47 -6.52 -11.27 23.44
CA THR A 47 -6.42 -10.41 22.26
C THR A 47 -7.79 -10.16 21.63
N GLN A 48 -8.64 -11.19 21.50
CA GLN A 48 -9.99 -11.05 20.95
C GLN A 48 -10.88 -10.11 21.79
N VAL A 49 -10.87 -10.25 23.12
CA VAL A 49 -11.65 -9.39 24.03
C VAL A 49 -11.24 -7.93 23.90
N GLN A 50 -9.93 -7.66 23.84
CA GLN A 50 -9.44 -6.30 23.72
C GLN A 50 -9.72 -5.71 22.33
N LEU A 51 -9.60 -6.52 21.28
CA LEU A 51 -9.91 -6.08 19.92
C LEU A 51 -11.39 -5.73 19.77
N LEU A 52 -12.29 -6.51 20.38
CA LEU A 52 -13.72 -6.19 20.44
C LEU A 52 -13.95 -4.82 21.11
N ARG A 53 -13.37 -4.59 22.30
CA ARG A 53 -13.46 -3.30 23.01
C ARG A 53 -12.96 -2.14 22.16
N PHE A 54 -11.83 -2.35 21.48
CA PHE A 54 -11.25 -1.37 20.57
C PHE A 54 -12.17 -1.07 19.39
N LEU A 55 -12.75 -2.09 18.76
CA LEU A 55 -13.65 -1.91 17.63
C LEU A 55 -14.95 -1.20 18.02
N ASP A 56 -15.44 -1.42 19.24
CA ASP A 56 -16.66 -0.79 19.74
C ASP A 56 -16.46 0.68 20.15
N THR A 57 -15.36 0.97 20.86
CA THR A 57 -15.19 2.26 21.55
C THR A 57 -14.00 3.08 21.06
N GLY A 58 -13.08 2.49 20.28
CA GLY A 58 -11.77 3.05 19.96
C GLY A 58 -10.77 2.98 21.11
N VAL A 59 -11.16 2.42 22.26
CA VAL A 59 -10.33 2.38 23.47
C VAL A 59 -9.61 1.04 23.59
N PHE A 60 -8.33 1.11 23.96
CA PHE A 60 -7.49 -0.04 24.27
C PHE A 60 -6.51 0.26 25.41
N MET A 61 -5.74 -0.75 25.81
CA MET A 61 -4.76 -0.71 26.90
C MET A 61 -3.55 -1.55 26.49
N ARG A 62 -2.35 -1.05 26.80
CA ARG A 62 -1.10 -1.77 26.62
C ARG A 62 -1.02 -2.95 27.60
N LEU A 63 -0.27 -3.97 27.24
CA LEU A 63 0.00 -5.09 28.14
C LEU A 63 0.75 -4.58 29.38
N GLY A 64 0.27 -4.94 30.58
CA GLY A 64 0.86 -4.52 31.85
C GLY A 64 0.58 -3.07 32.25
N GLU A 65 -0.38 -2.41 31.58
CA GLU A 65 -0.79 -1.03 31.85
C GLU A 65 -2.32 -0.95 31.97
N ASN A 66 -2.82 -0.19 32.94
CA ASN A 66 -4.27 0.04 33.14
C ASN A 66 -4.74 1.39 32.59
N GLN A 67 -3.85 2.14 31.93
CA GLN A 67 -4.19 3.44 31.36
C GLN A 67 -4.92 3.24 30.03
N PRO A 68 -6.15 3.74 29.87
CA PRO A 68 -6.86 3.68 28.60
C PRO A 68 -6.18 4.59 27.57
N ARG A 69 -6.12 4.11 26.34
CA ARG A 69 -5.63 4.83 25.16
C ARG A 69 -6.71 4.81 24.09
N TYR A 70 -6.72 5.84 23.26
CA TYR A 70 -7.69 5.97 22.20
C TYR A 70 -7.00 6.02 20.84
N SER A 71 -7.53 5.29 19.88
CA SER A 71 -7.12 5.37 18.48
C SER A 71 -8.32 5.14 17.57
N ARG A 72 -8.29 5.76 16.39
CA ARG A 72 -9.27 5.55 15.32
C ARG A 72 -8.56 5.09 14.08
N ILE A 73 -8.95 3.95 13.55
CA ILE A 73 -8.35 3.36 12.35
C ILE A 73 -9.42 2.76 11.46
N PHE A 74 -9.07 2.53 10.20
CA PHE A 74 -9.78 1.61 9.33
C PHE A 74 -9.14 0.22 9.42
N LEU A 75 -9.86 -0.75 9.98
CA LEU A 75 -9.34 -2.11 10.16
C LEU A 75 -9.73 -2.99 8.97
N ILE A 76 -8.74 -3.66 8.38
CA ILE A 76 -8.92 -4.74 7.42
C ILE A 76 -8.38 -6.00 8.06
N ALA A 77 -9.19 -7.05 8.15
CA ALA A 77 -8.77 -8.34 8.70
C ALA A 77 -8.81 -9.42 7.62
N ALA A 78 -7.86 -10.35 7.67
CA ALA A 78 -7.81 -11.53 6.84
C ALA A 78 -7.63 -12.78 7.69
N THR A 79 -8.10 -13.92 7.19
CA THR A 79 -7.86 -15.22 7.81
C THR A 79 -8.02 -16.34 6.78
N ASN A 80 -7.26 -17.42 6.96
CA ASN A 80 -7.40 -18.67 6.24
C ASN A 80 -8.34 -19.67 6.96
N LYS A 81 -8.75 -19.40 8.20
CA LYS A 81 -9.62 -20.28 8.99
C LYS A 81 -11.09 -20.01 8.69
N ASN A 82 -11.89 -21.05 8.79
CA ASN A 82 -13.34 -20.92 8.82
C ASN A 82 -13.79 -20.40 10.20
N LEU A 83 -14.00 -19.09 10.32
CA LEU A 83 -14.40 -18.47 11.59
C LEU A 83 -15.72 -19.01 12.14
N ALA A 84 -16.65 -19.43 11.29
CA ALA A 84 -17.90 -20.04 11.76
C ALA A 84 -17.62 -21.33 12.54
N GLU A 85 -16.74 -22.20 12.03
CA GLU A 85 -16.34 -23.40 12.76
C GLU A 85 -15.55 -23.08 14.04
N GLU A 86 -14.68 -22.07 14.00
CA GLU A 86 -13.91 -21.66 15.18
C GLU A 86 -14.81 -21.11 16.30
N ILE A 87 -15.92 -20.45 15.94
CA ILE A 87 -16.98 -20.04 16.89
C ILE A 87 -17.66 -21.26 17.50
N HIS A 88 -18.08 -22.23 16.68
CA HIS A 88 -18.71 -23.47 17.17
C HIS A 88 -17.79 -24.25 18.12
N LYS A 89 -16.48 -24.20 17.88
CA LYS A 89 -15.45 -24.84 18.73
C LYS A 89 -15.06 -23.99 19.95
N GLY A 90 -15.68 -22.82 20.15
CA GLY A 90 -15.42 -21.91 21.27
C GLY A 90 -14.05 -21.21 21.24
N ARG A 91 -13.35 -21.24 20.10
CA ARG A 91 -12.01 -20.66 19.94
C ARG A 91 -12.03 -19.24 19.41
N PHE A 92 -13.13 -18.84 18.79
CA PHE A 92 -13.33 -17.48 18.32
C PHE A 92 -14.64 -16.93 18.87
N ARG A 93 -14.64 -15.66 19.26
CA ARG A 93 -15.85 -15.03 19.80
C ARG A 93 -16.80 -14.60 18.70
N GLU A 94 -18.07 -14.95 18.87
CA GLU A 94 -19.14 -14.60 17.95
C GLU A 94 -19.36 -13.07 17.85
N ASP A 95 -19.29 -12.36 18.98
CA ASP A 95 -19.42 -10.90 19.03
C ASP A 95 -18.35 -10.17 18.20
N LEU A 96 -17.08 -10.59 18.32
CA LEU A 96 -15.98 -10.07 17.51
C LEU A 96 -16.17 -10.39 16.02
N TYR A 97 -16.63 -11.60 15.70
CA TYR A 97 -16.91 -11.98 14.31
C TYR A 97 -17.94 -11.04 13.67
N HIS A 98 -19.06 -10.77 14.35
CA HIS A 98 -20.08 -9.85 13.83
C HIS A 98 -19.56 -8.43 13.64
N ARG A 99 -18.66 -7.95 14.51
CA ARG A 99 -18.09 -6.62 14.38
C ARG A 99 -17.10 -6.50 13.22
N LEU A 100 -16.33 -7.56 12.95
CA LEU A 100 -15.41 -7.64 11.82
C LEU A 100 -16.16 -7.88 10.49
N ASN A 101 -17.24 -8.66 10.52
CA ASN A 101 -17.98 -9.10 9.33
C ASN A 101 -19.01 -8.06 8.85
N ALA A 102 -18.65 -6.78 8.86
CA ALA A 102 -19.47 -5.73 8.26
C ALA A 102 -19.42 -5.78 6.72
N LEU A 103 -18.26 -6.10 6.17
CA LEU A 103 -18.03 -6.32 4.75
C LEU A 103 -16.97 -7.41 4.59
N SER A 104 -17.30 -8.47 3.85
CA SER A 104 -16.43 -9.63 3.68
C SER A 104 -16.22 -9.96 2.20
N PHE A 105 -14.98 -10.30 1.87
CA PHE A 105 -14.56 -10.69 0.54
C PHE A 105 -13.94 -12.08 0.61
N HIS A 106 -14.52 -13.02 -0.14
CA HIS A 106 -13.90 -14.32 -0.36
C HIS A 106 -12.91 -14.21 -1.52
N ILE A 107 -11.63 -14.48 -1.26
CA ILE A 107 -10.60 -14.54 -2.29
C ILE A 107 -10.48 -16.00 -2.74
N PRO A 108 -10.89 -16.35 -3.98
CA PRO A 108 -10.80 -17.73 -4.44
C PRO A 108 -9.33 -18.17 -4.57
N PRO A 109 -9.03 -19.46 -4.33
CA PRO A 109 -7.71 -20.01 -4.57
C PRO A 109 -7.36 -19.90 -6.05
N LEU A 110 -6.06 -19.87 -6.35
CA LEU A 110 -5.54 -19.71 -7.71
C LEU A 110 -6.06 -20.80 -8.68
N ASN A 111 -6.35 -22.00 -8.16
CA ASN A 111 -6.87 -23.11 -8.97
C ASN A 111 -8.28 -22.88 -9.51
N GLU A 112 -9.05 -21.98 -8.89
CA GLU A 112 -10.40 -21.59 -9.31
C GLU A 112 -10.41 -20.37 -10.24
N ARG A 113 -9.26 -19.72 -10.45
CA ARG A 113 -9.06 -18.54 -11.32
C ARG A 113 -7.86 -18.75 -12.24
N ARG A 114 -7.90 -19.81 -13.04
CA ARG A 114 -6.77 -20.23 -13.88
C ARG A 114 -6.45 -19.24 -15.00
N GLU A 115 -7.44 -18.48 -15.42
CA GLU A 115 -7.33 -17.37 -16.36
C GLU A 115 -6.33 -16.29 -15.90
N ASP A 116 -6.25 -16.02 -14.60
CA ASP A 116 -5.35 -15.00 -14.03
C ASP A 116 -3.87 -15.44 -14.05
N ILE A 117 -3.59 -16.73 -14.24
CA ILE A 117 -2.22 -17.28 -14.10
C ILE A 117 -1.27 -16.64 -15.11
N GLU A 118 -1.72 -16.36 -16.32
CA GLU A 118 -0.90 -15.75 -17.37
C GLU A 118 -0.46 -14.34 -16.99
N ASP A 119 -1.41 -13.46 -16.65
CA ASP A 119 -1.14 -12.09 -16.24
C ASP A 119 -0.28 -12.02 -14.98
N LEU A 120 -0.58 -12.89 -13.99
CA LEU A 120 0.21 -13.02 -12.78
C LEU A 120 1.64 -13.48 -13.08
N ALA A 121 1.81 -14.45 -13.97
CA ALA A 121 3.13 -14.98 -14.32
C ALA A 121 3.98 -13.93 -15.03
N ILE A 122 3.40 -13.19 -15.97
CA ILE A 122 4.05 -12.07 -16.66
C ILE A 122 4.45 -10.98 -15.65
N HIS A 123 3.53 -10.61 -14.75
CA HIS A 123 3.79 -9.62 -13.71
C HIS A 123 4.94 -10.04 -12.78
N PHE A 124 4.92 -11.26 -12.25
CA PHE A 124 5.97 -11.74 -11.36
C PHE A 124 7.31 -11.87 -12.06
N LEU A 125 7.32 -12.34 -13.31
CA LEU A 125 8.54 -12.43 -14.10
C LEU A 125 9.18 -11.04 -14.27
N GLY A 126 8.39 -10.03 -14.62
CA GLY A 126 8.85 -8.63 -14.68
C GLY A 126 9.48 -8.15 -13.38
N ARG A 127 8.85 -8.45 -12.23
CA ARG A 127 9.39 -8.09 -10.90
C ARG A 127 10.67 -8.83 -10.55
N LEU A 128 10.76 -10.12 -10.88
CA LEU A 128 11.93 -10.95 -10.61
C LEU A 128 13.14 -10.46 -11.41
N ILE A 129 12.95 -10.09 -12.68
CA ILE A 129 14.00 -9.50 -13.52
C ILE A 129 14.53 -8.20 -12.89
N HIS A 130 13.63 -7.30 -12.49
CA HIS A 130 14.04 -6.03 -11.87
C HIS A 130 14.85 -6.22 -10.57
N THR A 131 14.53 -7.28 -9.82
CA THR A 131 15.13 -7.54 -8.51
C THR A 131 16.49 -8.24 -8.63
N TYR A 132 16.62 -9.21 -9.55
CA TYR A 132 17.79 -10.11 -9.60
C TYR A 132 18.72 -9.91 -10.80
N LYS A 133 18.30 -9.18 -11.84
CA LYS A 133 19.07 -9.01 -13.09
C LYS A 133 19.27 -7.53 -13.47
N LYS A 134 19.59 -6.69 -12.48
CA LYS A 134 19.77 -5.24 -12.66
C LYS A 134 20.96 -4.86 -13.56
N ASP A 135 21.93 -5.77 -13.73
CA ASP A 135 23.21 -5.53 -14.42
C ASP A 135 23.35 -6.31 -15.76
N MET A 136 22.28 -6.90 -16.28
CA MET A 136 22.34 -7.56 -17.59
C MET A 136 22.39 -6.49 -18.69
N VAL A 137 23.52 -6.46 -19.41
CA VAL A 137 23.81 -5.58 -20.56
C VAL A 137 22.96 -5.93 -21.79
N ASP A 138 22.36 -7.13 -21.79
CA ASP A 138 21.47 -7.60 -22.84
C ASP A 138 20.02 -7.24 -22.48
N GLU A 139 19.42 -6.33 -23.26
CA GLU A 139 18.07 -5.77 -23.05
C GLU A 139 16.94 -6.80 -23.22
N THR A 140 17.28 -8.05 -23.55
CA THR A 140 16.29 -9.09 -23.84
C THR A 140 15.62 -9.59 -22.57
N ARG A 141 14.46 -9.01 -22.26
CA ARG A 141 13.62 -9.42 -21.12
C ARG A 141 13.18 -10.86 -21.29
N PRO A 142 13.36 -11.73 -20.26
CA PRO A 142 12.87 -13.07 -20.37
C PRO A 142 11.36 -13.09 -20.58
N TYR A 143 10.91 -13.92 -21.51
CA TYR A 143 9.49 -14.12 -21.79
C TYR A 143 9.13 -15.60 -21.65
N LEU A 144 7.86 -15.84 -21.30
CA LEU A 144 7.29 -17.18 -21.21
C LEU A 144 6.80 -17.60 -22.59
N GLU A 145 7.18 -18.79 -23.03
CA GLU A 145 6.56 -19.39 -24.21
C GLU A 145 5.09 -19.72 -23.94
N ARG A 146 4.28 -19.75 -25.00
CA ARG A 146 2.86 -20.10 -24.90
C ARG A 146 2.66 -21.47 -24.27
N ASP A 147 3.47 -22.45 -24.64
CA ASP A 147 3.41 -23.80 -24.06
C ASP A 147 3.78 -23.83 -22.57
N ALA A 148 4.63 -22.90 -22.12
CA ALA A 148 4.96 -22.75 -20.70
C ALA A 148 3.77 -22.18 -19.92
N ILE A 149 3.08 -21.18 -20.48
CA ILE A 149 1.87 -20.57 -19.91
C ILE A 149 0.76 -21.60 -19.81
N GLU A 150 0.47 -22.31 -20.90
CA GLU A 150 -0.56 -23.35 -20.90
C GLU A 150 -0.22 -24.47 -19.91
N TYR A 151 1.05 -24.86 -19.80
CA TYR A 151 1.46 -25.81 -18.79
C TYR A 151 1.26 -25.28 -17.36
N LEU A 152 1.63 -24.03 -17.06
CA LEU A 152 1.35 -23.40 -15.76
C LEU A 152 -0.15 -23.44 -15.43
N LYS A 153 -1.02 -23.14 -16.41
CA LYS A 153 -2.48 -23.21 -16.24
C LYS A 153 -2.98 -24.62 -15.91
N THR A 154 -2.26 -25.69 -16.22
CA THR A 154 -2.64 -27.06 -15.85
C THR A 154 -2.27 -27.46 -14.42
N LEU A 155 -1.30 -26.77 -13.81
CA LEU A 155 -0.78 -27.13 -12.49
C LEU A 155 -1.82 -26.92 -11.37
N ASN A 156 -1.59 -27.60 -10.25
CA ASN A 156 -2.37 -27.44 -9.03
C ASN A 156 -1.53 -26.70 -7.97
N TYR A 157 -1.97 -25.50 -7.61
CA TYR A 157 -1.27 -24.60 -6.71
C TYR A 157 -1.80 -24.73 -5.29
N ARG A 158 -1.15 -25.54 -4.44
CA ARG A 158 -1.47 -25.61 -3.00
C ARG A 158 -1.02 -24.34 -2.28
N GLY A 159 0.11 -23.77 -2.70
CA GLY A 159 0.63 -22.50 -2.18
C GLY A 159 0.10 -21.26 -2.93
N ASN A 160 -0.89 -21.42 -3.80
CA ASN A 160 -1.48 -20.35 -4.61
C ASN A 160 -0.41 -19.50 -5.32
N VAL A 161 -0.56 -18.19 -5.25
CA VAL A 161 0.31 -17.18 -5.87
C VAL A 161 1.76 -17.28 -5.37
N ARG A 162 1.98 -17.69 -4.11
CA ARG A 162 3.35 -17.87 -3.56
C ARG A 162 4.07 -19.02 -4.28
N GLU A 163 3.37 -20.11 -4.54
CA GLU A 163 3.92 -21.25 -5.28
C GLU A 163 4.19 -20.91 -6.74
N LEU A 164 3.26 -20.23 -7.43
CA LEU A 164 3.47 -19.73 -8.79
C LEU A 164 4.75 -18.87 -8.87
N LYS A 165 4.90 -17.90 -7.97
CA LYS A 165 6.10 -17.04 -7.90
C LYS A 165 7.39 -17.86 -7.71
N ASN A 166 7.37 -18.88 -6.86
CA ASN A 166 8.53 -19.73 -6.59
C ASN A 166 8.88 -20.64 -7.77
N ILE A 167 7.89 -21.14 -8.51
CA ILE A 167 8.12 -21.88 -9.76
C ILE A 167 8.79 -20.98 -10.79
N LEU A 168 8.27 -19.76 -10.99
CA LEU A 168 8.83 -18.80 -11.94
C LEU A 168 10.25 -18.37 -11.56
N LEU A 169 10.51 -18.10 -10.27
CA LEU A 169 11.85 -17.80 -9.78
C LEU A 169 12.84 -18.93 -10.14
N ARG A 170 12.48 -20.18 -9.84
CA ARG A 170 13.35 -21.33 -10.16
C ARG A 170 13.56 -21.50 -11.66
N ALA A 171 12.51 -21.33 -12.45
CA ALA A 171 12.62 -21.38 -13.91
C ALA A 171 13.59 -20.30 -14.45
N THR A 172 13.57 -19.09 -13.87
CA THR A 172 14.52 -18.01 -14.26
C THR A 172 15.97 -18.28 -13.87
N LEU A 173 16.21 -19.16 -12.88
CA LEU A 173 17.55 -19.56 -12.44
C LEU A 173 18.10 -20.74 -13.25
N PHE A 174 17.24 -21.67 -13.66
CA PHE A 174 17.63 -22.84 -14.44
C PHE A 174 17.72 -22.58 -15.94
N GLY A 175 16.89 -21.66 -16.45
CA GLY A 175 16.86 -21.32 -17.87
C GLY A 175 18.12 -20.59 -18.33
N LYS A 176 18.61 -20.94 -19.52
CA LYS A 176 19.56 -20.11 -20.28
C LYS A 176 18.74 -18.99 -20.92
N ASN A 177 19.01 -17.72 -20.56
CA ASN A 177 18.33 -16.53 -21.12
C ASN A 177 18.20 -16.61 -22.66
N PRO A 178 17.14 -16.04 -23.27
CA PRO A 178 16.05 -15.24 -22.69
C PRO A 178 14.67 -15.92 -22.70
N VAL A 179 14.55 -17.20 -23.04
CA VAL A 179 13.24 -17.86 -23.21
C VAL A 179 12.98 -18.82 -22.06
N ILE A 180 11.82 -18.71 -21.41
CA ILE A 180 11.36 -19.70 -20.42
C ILE A 180 10.40 -20.66 -21.12
N ALA A 181 10.91 -21.84 -21.43
CA ALA A 181 10.16 -22.89 -22.10
C ALA A 181 9.40 -23.76 -21.08
N ARG A 182 8.49 -24.59 -21.59
CA ARG A 182 7.73 -25.55 -20.77
C ARG A 182 8.64 -26.44 -19.92
N GLN A 183 9.78 -26.86 -20.48
CA GLN A 183 10.73 -27.74 -19.80
C GLN A 183 11.34 -27.07 -18.56
N ASP A 184 11.65 -25.77 -18.62
CA ASP A 184 12.17 -25.03 -17.47
C ASP A 184 11.16 -24.99 -16.31
N ILE A 185 9.86 -24.86 -16.63
CA ILE A 185 8.78 -24.93 -15.64
C ILE A 185 8.68 -26.34 -15.05
N VAL A 186 8.79 -27.39 -15.88
CA VAL A 186 8.77 -28.79 -15.42
C VAL A 186 9.92 -29.05 -14.45
N LEU A 187 11.15 -28.65 -14.82
CA LEU A 187 12.33 -28.77 -13.94
C LEU A 187 12.11 -27.98 -12.64
N ALA A 188 11.62 -26.74 -12.73
CA ALA A 188 11.33 -25.90 -11.57
C ALA A 188 10.32 -26.53 -10.60
N CYS A 189 9.32 -27.25 -11.11
CA CYS A 189 8.36 -27.98 -10.27
C CYS A 189 9.00 -29.17 -9.55
N GLN A 190 9.90 -29.90 -10.21
CA GLN A 190 10.58 -31.07 -9.65
C GLN A 190 11.60 -30.70 -8.56
N SER A 191 12.28 -29.57 -8.69
CA SER A 191 13.26 -29.07 -7.70
C SER A 191 12.60 -28.40 -6.49
N GLY A 192 11.34 -28.74 -6.16
CA GLY A 192 10.62 -28.20 -5.01
C GLY A 192 10.64 -29.12 -3.82
N PRO A 193 10.49 -28.58 -2.59
CA PRO A 193 10.48 -29.38 -1.37
C PRO A 193 9.31 -30.38 -1.26
N GLY A 194 8.49 -30.54 -2.30
CA GLY A 194 7.29 -31.40 -2.32
C GLY A 194 7.27 -32.54 -3.34
N ASN A 195 8.33 -32.76 -4.14
CA ASN A 195 8.40 -33.92 -5.03
C ASN A 195 9.72 -34.66 -4.85
N GLY A 196 9.64 -35.86 -4.28
CA GLY A 196 10.80 -36.62 -3.85
C GLY A 196 11.76 -36.97 -4.98
N VAL A 197 12.94 -36.35 -4.96
CA VAL A 197 14.21 -36.99 -5.29
C VAL A 197 15.23 -36.42 -4.31
N ALA A 198 15.72 -37.26 -3.39
CA ALA A 198 16.83 -36.91 -2.52
C ALA A 198 18.09 -36.78 -3.39
N ALA A 199 18.55 -35.54 -3.61
CA ALA A 199 19.93 -35.27 -4.00
C ALA A 199 20.78 -35.17 -2.72
N PRO A 200 21.96 -35.79 -2.67
CA PRO A 200 22.77 -35.82 -1.46
C PRO A 200 23.41 -34.45 -1.23
N GLY A 201 23.27 -33.93 -0.01
CA GLY A 201 24.19 -32.89 0.49
C GLY A 201 23.68 -31.46 0.63
N VAL A 202 22.37 -31.21 0.72
CA VAL A 202 21.89 -29.93 1.26
C VAL A 202 20.97 -30.20 2.45
N ALA A 203 21.42 -29.77 3.62
CA ALA A 203 20.70 -29.97 4.87
C ALA A 203 19.28 -29.37 4.79
N PRO A 204 18.28 -30.02 5.42
CA PRO A 204 16.94 -29.44 5.49
C PRO A 204 17.04 -28.12 6.25
N TRP A 205 16.39 -27.07 5.74
CA TRP A 205 16.16 -25.85 6.51
C TRP A 205 15.30 -26.21 7.72
N SER A 206 15.94 -26.49 8.85
CA SER A 206 15.31 -26.52 10.16
C SER A 206 15.15 -25.07 10.60
N GLY A 207 13.89 -24.63 10.71
CA GLY A 207 13.59 -23.36 11.36
C GLY A 207 14.12 -23.38 12.79
N ASN A 208 15.08 -22.51 13.07
CA ASN A 208 15.26 -21.91 14.38
C ASN A 208 15.72 -20.47 14.20
N ALA A 209 15.10 -19.61 14.99
CA ALA A 209 15.36 -18.19 15.04
C ALA A 209 16.78 -17.93 15.56
N ASP A 210 17.61 -17.31 14.73
CA ASP A 210 18.67 -16.43 15.21
C ASP A 210 18.15 -14.99 15.08
N THR A 211 17.45 -14.56 16.12
CA THR A 211 17.29 -13.16 16.48
C THR A 211 18.62 -12.66 17.03
N ASP A 212 19.56 -12.30 16.16
CA ASP A 212 20.49 -11.23 16.48
C ASP A 212 21.24 -10.73 15.23
N LYS A 213 21.33 -9.39 15.13
CA LYS A 213 21.91 -8.58 14.02
C LYS A 213 21.00 -8.29 12.82
N TRP A 214 19.92 -7.54 13.06
CA TRP A 214 19.39 -6.61 12.06
C TRP A 214 19.89 -5.19 12.37
N SER A 215 20.88 -4.72 11.63
CA SER A 215 21.25 -3.30 11.58
C SER A 215 20.43 -2.61 10.47
N PRO A 216 19.79 -1.44 10.71
CA PRO A 216 19.00 -0.77 9.70
C PRO A 216 19.93 0.05 8.79
N ALA A 217 20.58 -0.61 7.84
CA ALA A 217 21.32 0.06 6.79
C ALA A 217 21.17 -0.69 5.47
N ARG A 218 20.65 0.03 4.47
CA ARG A 218 20.44 -0.37 3.06
C ARG A 218 19.14 -1.09 2.72
N ALA A 219 18.01 -0.47 3.07
CA ALA A 219 16.84 -0.48 2.21
C ALA A 219 17.02 0.56 1.08
N ALA A 220 17.96 0.29 0.17
CA ALA A 220 18.12 1.03 -1.08
C ALA A 220 17.92 0.03 -2.22
N GLY A 221 16.69 -0.09 -2.73
CA GLY A 221 16.43 -0.98 -3.87
C GLY A 221 15.02 -1.52 -4.05
N LEU A 222 14.04 -1.16 -3.21
CA LEU A 222 12.63 -1.43 -3.50
C LEU A 222 12.01 -0.19 -4.14
N SER A 223 12.00 -0.17 -5.47
CA SER A 223 11.26 0.77 -6.29
C SER A 223 9.75 0.52 -6.13
N GLU A 224 9.17 1.31 -5.23
CA GLU A 224 7.88 2.02 -5.32
C GLU A 224 6.70 1.27 -5.96
N PHE A 225 5.88 0.62 -5.12
CA PHE A 225 4.43 0.66 -5.34
C PHE A 225 3.96 2.13 -5.34
N PRO A 226 3.00 2.52 -6.20
CA PRO A 226 2.47 3.88 -6.17
C PRO A 226 1.83 4.11 -4.81
N ARG A 227 2.48 4.94 -3.99
CA ARG A 227 1.88 5.53 -2.81
C ARG A 227 0.69 6.37 -3.30
N GLY A 228 -0.52 5.80 -3.20
CA GLY A 228 -1.73 6.60 -3.10
C GLY A 228 -1.56 7.62 -1.97
N PRO A 229 -2.17 8.81 -2.05
CA PRO A 229 -1.80 9.91 -1.19
C PRO A 229 -1.99 9.53 0.27
N GLU A 230 -0.89 9.55 1.03
CA GLU A 230 -0.92 9.62 2.49
C GLU A 230 -1.86 10.75 2.89
N GLN A 231 -3.02 10.38 3.43
CA GLN A 231 -3.99 11.34 3.94
C GLN A 231 -3.45 11.93 5.24
N THR A 232 -2.61 12.95 5.12
CA THR A 232 -2.60 14.05 6.09
C THR A 232 -3.73 15.02 5.72
N PHE A 233 -4.98 14.64 5.99
CA PHE A 233 -6.12 15.53 5.81
C PHE A 233 -6.96 15.53 7.10
N PRO A 234 -6.84 16.60 7.89
CA PRO A 234 -7.91 17.61 7.83
C PRO A 234 -7.42 19.03 7.56
N ALA A 235 -6.25 19.46 8.05
CA ALA A 235 -5.90 20.89 8.03
C ALA A 235 -5.64 21.46 6.61
N ARG A 236 -5.08 20.66 5.70
CA ARG A 236 -4.64 21.15 4.37
C ARG A 236 -5.77 21.24 3.35
N GLU A 237 -6.69 20.27 3.33
CA GLU A 237 -7.88 20.33 2.47
C GLU A 237 -8.86 21.38 2.95
N LEU A 238 -9.06 21.53 4.27
CA LEU A 238 -9.85 22.63 4.82
C LEU A 238 -9.24 24.00 4.47
N ALA A 239 -7.91 24.14 4.53
CA ALA A 239 -7.24 25.37 4.09
C ALA A 239 -7.36 25.62 2.58
N ALA A 240 -7.23 24.58 1.75
CA ALA A 240 -7.35 24.68 0.30
C ALA A 240 -8.79 24.99 -0.15
N THR A 241 -9.77 24.30 0.44
CA THR A 241 -11.20 24.54 0.22
C THR A 241 -11.60 25.94 0.69
N GLY A 242 -11.13 26.38 1.87
CA GLY A 242 -11.41 27.74 2.37
C GLY A 242 -10.75 28.86 1.55
N VAL A 243 -9.65 28.59 0.83
CA VAL A 243 -9.10 29.54 -0.15
C VAL A 243 -9.97 29.62 -1.40
N LEU A 244 -10.48 28.48 -1.90
CA LEU A 244 -11.36 28.45 -3.07
C LEU A 244 -12.73 29.08 -2.78
N GLU A 245 -13.31 28.83 -1.60
CA GLU A 245 -14.58 29.43 -1.18
C GLU A 245 -14.49 30.95 -1.06
N ARG A 246 -13.38 31.50 -0.56
CA ARG A 246 -13.14 32.96 -0.54
C ARG A 246 -13.01 33.57 -1.93
N LEU A 247 -12.43 32.84 -2.87
CA LEU A 247 -12.35 33.30 -4.27
C LEU A 247 -13.72 33.24 -4.97
N GLU A 248 -14.56 32.26 -4.61
CA GLU A 248 -15.94 32.12 -5.11
C GLU A 248 -16.86 33.21 -4.53
N SER A 249 -16.72 33.55 -3.24
CA SER A 249 -17.46 34.64 -2.59
C SER A 249 -17.02 36.04 -3.04
N GLY A 250 -15.88 36.13 -3.75
CA GLY A 250 -15.37 37.36 -4.34
C GLY A 250 -14.37 38.12 -3.48
N GLU A 251 -13.91 37.53 -2.37
CA GLU A 251 -12.86 38.04 -1.52
C GLU A 251 -11.47 37.75 -2.11
N GLY A 252 -11.11 38.54 -3.13
CA GLY A 252 -9.77 38.55 -3.72
C GLY A 252 -9.64 37.86 -5.08
N ASN A 253 -8.39 37.66 -5.50
CA ASN A 253 -8.04 37.03 -6.76
C ASN A 253 -6.85 36.08 -6.58
N PHE A 254 -6.52 35.31 -7.62
CA PHE A 254 -5.36 34.40 -7.60
C PHE A 254 -4.08 35.06 -7.05
N TRP A 255 -3.83 36.33 -7.35
CA TRP A 255 -2.60 37.01 -6.94
C TRP A 255 -2.56 37.26 -5.43
N SER A 256 -3.66 37.68 -4.82
CA SER A 256 -3.74 37.94 -3.38
C SER A 256 -3.91 36.66 -2.56
N ALA A 257 -4.69 35.69 -3.04
CA ALA A 257 -5.05 34.50 -2.28
C ALA A 257 -4.05 33.34 -2.43
N ILE A 258 -3.31 33.30 -3.53
CA ILE A 258 -2.44 32.15 -3.88
C ILE A 258 -1.01 32.59 -4.16
N HIS A 259 -0.79 33.55 -5.06
CA HIS A 259 0.57 33.93 -5.46
C HIS A 259 1.36 34.65 -4.35
N GLN A 260 0.76 35.63 -3.68
CA GLN A 260 1.39 36.39 -2.59
C GLN A 260 1.77 35.49 -1.40
N PRO A 261 0.86 34.68 -0.84
CA PRO A 261 1.20 33.80 0.29
C PRO A 261 2.24 32.73 -0.09
N PHE A 262 2.25 32.25 -1.34
CA PHE A 262 3.29 31.35 -1.83
C PHE A 262 4.67 32.04 -1.91
N ARG A 263 4.72 33.28 -2.39
CA ARG A 263 5.98 34.05 -2.45
C ARG A 263 6.51 34.40 -1.07
N ASN A 264 5.63 34.62 -0.10
CA ASN A 264 5.97 34.92 1.29
C ASN A 264 6.30 33.67 2.13
N LYS A 265 6.35 32.48 1.52
CA LYS A 265 6.57 31.18 2.19
C LYS A 265 5.52 30.81 3.24
N GLU A 266 4.36 31.48 3.21
CA GLU A 266 3.19 31.16 4.05
C GLU A 266 2.40 29.96 3.48
N MET A 267 2.68 29.58 2.23
CA MET A 267 2.07 28.44 1.56
C MET A 267 3.14 27.53 0.94
N THR A 268 3.01 26.21 1.14
CA THR A 268 3.91 25.23 0.54
C THR A 268 3.53 24.89 -0.90
N ARG A 269 4.49 24.36 -1.66
CA ARG A 269 4.30 23.91 -3.04
C ARG A 269 3.23 22.82 -3.17
N ASP A 270 3.12 21.97 -2.15
CA ASP A 270 2.15 20.87 -2.14
C ASP A 270 0.73 21.39 -1.90
N THR A 271 0.55 22.36 -0.98
CA THR A 271 -0.74 23.04 -0.79
C THR A 271 -1.20 23.77 -2.06
N LEU A 272 -0.28 24.42 -2.78
CA LEU A 272 -0.57 25.04 -4.08
C LEU A 272 -1.06 24.02 -5.11
N LYS A 273 -0.41 22.85 -5.21
CA LYS A 273 -0.83 21.77 -6.12
C LYS A 273 -2.22 21.25 -5.75
N THR A 274 -2.51 21.08 -4.47
CA THR A 274 -3.83 20.65 -3.98
C THR A 274 -4.90 21.67 -4.34
N ILE A 275 -4.68 22.97 -4.14
CA ILE A 275 -5.63 24.03 -4.52
C ILE A 275 -5.92 23.99 -6.03
N ILE A 276 -4.88 23.89 -6.86
CA ILE A 276 -5.05 23.87 -8.32
C ILE A 276 -5.70 22.57 -8.80
N GLY A 277 -5.37 21.43 -8.19
CA GLY A 277 -6.02 20.15 -8.49
C GLY A 277 -7.51 20.15 -8.13
N LEU A 278 -7.85 20.65 -6.94
CA LEU A 278 -9.24 20.81 -6.50
C LEU A 278 -10.00 21.78 -7.41
N ALA A 279 -9.41 22.91 -7.80
CA ALA A 279 -10.04 23.86 -8.72
C ALA A 279 -10.28 23.25 -10.11
N LYS A 280 -9.33 22.46 -10.65
CA LYS A 280 -9.52 21.74 -11.91
C LYS A 280 -10.67 20.74 -11.83
N SER A 281 -10.72 19.95 -10.75
CA SER A 281 -11.78 18.97 -10.50
C SER A 281 -13.15 19.64 -10.29
N ARG A 282 -13.21 20.77 -9.57
CA ARG A 282 -14.45 21.48 -9.26
C ARG A 282 -15.04 22.20 -10.47
N TYR A 283 -14.22 22.84 -11.31
CA TYR A 283 -14.70 23.62 -12.44
C TYR A 283 -14.72 22.89 -13.78
N HIS A 284 -14.05 21.73 -13.91
CA HIS A 284 -13.96 20.96 -15.16
C HIS A 284 -13.48 21.81 -16.36
N THR A 285 -12.53 22.72 -16.14
CA THR A 285 -12.04 23.68 -17.15
C THR A 285 -10.58 23.45 -17.55
N ASN A 286 -10.26 23.81 -18.79
CA ASN A 286 -8.89 23.91 -19.29
C ASN A 286 -8.11 25.09 -18.66
N LEU A 287 -6.80 25.18 -18.92
CA LEU A 287 -5.91 26.18 -18.30
C LEU A 287 -6.37 27.64 -18.50
N PRO A 288 -6.86 28.07 -19.69
CA PRO A 288 -7.51 29.37 -19.86
C PRO A 288 -8.75 29.57 -19.00
N GLY A 289 -9.65 28.59 -18.96
CA GLY A 289 -10.88 28.67 -18.16
C GLY A 289 -10.58 28.74 -16.66
N LEU A 290 -9.56 28.01 -16.20
CA LEU A 290 -9.09 28.04 -14.82
C LEU A 290 -8.55 29.42 -14.42
N ALA A 291 -7.82 30.10 -15.32
CA ALA A 291 -7.28 31.43 -15.06
C ALA A 291 -8.41 32.47 -14.85
N VAL A 292 -9.50 32.36 -15.62
CA VAL A 292 -10.67 33.24 -15.48
C VAL A 292 -11.45 32.92 -14.21
N LYS A 293 -11.66 31.63 -13.89
CA LYS A 293 -12.40 31.20 -12.69
C LYS A 293 -11.68 31.54 -11.38
N LEU A 294 -10.35 31.45 -11.36
CA LEU A 294 -9.52 31.90 -10.24
C LEU A 294 -9.29 33.43 -10.24
N ARG A 295 -9.94 34.17 -11.16
CA ARG A 295 -9.82 35.62 -11.33
C ARG A 295 -8.37 36.10 -11.52
N ALA A 296 -7.51 35.27 -12.10
CA ALA A 296 -6.14 35.63 -12.44
C ALA A 296 -6.08 36.61 -13.63
N CYS A 297 -7.05 36.51 -14.55
CA CYS A 297 -7.29 37.41 -15.67
C CYS A 297 -8.80 37.54 -15.97
N GLY A 298 -9.18 38.58 -16.71
CA GLY A 298 -10.56 38.81 -17.15
C GLY A 298 -11.03 37.84 -18.25
N PRO A 299 -12.36 37.69 -18.46
CA PRO A 299 -12.93 36.74 -19.43
C PRO A 299 -12.59 37.05 -20.89
N GLN A 300 -12.12 38.27 -21.20
CA GLN A 300 -11.68 38.68 -22.55
C GLN A 300 -10.16 38.93 -22.63
N PHE A 301 -9.37 38.21 -21.82
CA PHE A 301 -7.91 38.43 -21.71
C PHE A 301 -7.12 38.32 -23.02
N GLN A 302 -7.68 37.73 -24.08
CA GLN A 302 -7.05 37.63 -25.40
C GLN A 302 -7.07 38.95 -26.18
N LYS A 303 -7.96 39.89 -25.84
CA LYS A 303 -8.13 41.16 -26.56
C LYS A 303 -7.39 42.33 -25.92
N ASP A 304 -6.99 42.19 -24.65
CA ASP A 304 -6.30 43.22 -23.89
C ASP A 304 -4.86 42.78 -23.58
N ALA A 305 -3.88 43.57 -24.01
CA ALA A 305 -2.46 43.30 -23.81
C ALA A 305 -2.05 43.25 -22.32
N SER A 306 -2.75 43.97 -21.45
CA SER A 306 -2.52 43.97 -20.00
C SER A 306 -2.99 42.64 -19.36
N GLU A 307 -4.17 42.18 -19.74
CA GLU A 307 -4.75 40.92 -19.27
C GLU A 307 -4.02 39.70 -19.85
N TRP A 308 -3.54 39.79 -21.10
CA TRP A 308 -2.69 38.77 -21.71
C TRP A 308 -1.36 38.59 -20.96
N LYS A 309 -0.77 39.69 -20.48
CA LYS A 309 0.42 39.63 -19.61
C LYS A 309 0.11 38.95 -18.28
N LYS A 310 -1.04 39.22 -17.66
CA LYS A 310 -1.48 38.53 -16.42
C LYS A 310 -1.67 37.04 -16.65
N PHE A 311 -2.32 36.63 -17.74
CA PHE A 311 -2.47 35.22 -18.12
C PHE A 311 -1.11 34.54 -18.35
N THR A 312 -0.19 35.21 -19.06
CA THR A 312 1.15 34.68 -19.31
C THR A 312 1.95 34.50 -18.02
N SER A 313 1.86 35.45 -17.09
CA SER A 313 2.48 35.34 -15.76
C SER A 313 1.88 34.22 -14.93
N PHE A 314 0.55 34.06 -14.94
CA PHE A 314 -0.16 32.95 -14.29
C PHE A 314 0.27 31.59 -14.84
N LYS A 315 0.31 31.47 -16.17
CA LYS A 315 0.76 30.27 -16.88
C LYS A 315 2.20 29.91 -16.51
N ASN A 316 3.11 30.88 -16.59
CA ASN A 316 4.52 30.68 -16.26
C ASN A 316 4.74 30.31 -14.79
N PHE A 317 3.95 30.91 -13.88
CA PHE A 317 3.97 30.55 -12.47
C PHE A 317 3.62 29.06 -12.31
N LEU A 318 2.48 28.60 -12.86
CA LEU A 318 2.05 27.21 -12.72
C LEU A 318 3.01 26.19 -13.36
N TYR A 319 3.60 26.49 -14.53
CA TYR A 319 4.59 25.58 -15.13
C TYR A 319 5.87 25.49 -14.32
N LYS A 320 6.39 26.62 -13.83
CA LYS A 320 7.64 26.63 -13.04
C LYS A 320 7.46 26.08 -11.64
N THR A 321 6.34 26.39 -10.97
CA THR A 321 6.12 26.02 -9.57
C THR A 321 5.33 24.73 -9.43
N ALA A 322 4.21 24.55 -10.12
CA ALA A 322 3.36 23.38 -9.92
C ALA A 322 3.76 22.16 -10.79
N ARG A 323 4.66 22.31 -11.78
CA ARG A 323 5.06 21.23 -12.72
C ARG A 323 3.83 20.56 -13.37
N ILE A 324 2.77 21.34 -13.62
CA ILE A 324 1.60 20.84 -14.33
C ILE A 324 2.06 20.57 -15.77
N ALA A 325 2.09 19.30 -16.17
CA ALA A 325 2.38 18.93 -17.55
C ALA A 325 1.36 19.63 -18.46
N SER A 326 1.85 20.18 -19.56
CA SER A 326 1.01 20.68 -20.65
C SER A 326 0.30 19.48 -21.27
N GLU A 327 -0.96 19.24 -20.88
CA GLU A 327 -1.95 18.56 -21.72
C GLU A 327 -2.65 19.58 -22.60
#